data_AF-A0A4P6JWV1-F1
#
_entry.id   AF-A0A4P6JWV1-F1
#
_cell.length_a   1.000
_cell.length_b   1.000
_cell.length_c   1.000
_cell.angle_alpha   90.00
_cell.angle_beta   90.00
_cell.angle_gamma   90.00
#
_symmetry.space_group_name_H-M   'P 1'
#
loop_
_entity.id
_entity.type
_entity.pdbx_description
1 polymer ?
#
loop_
_entity_poly.entity_id
_entity_poly.type
_entity_poly.pdbx_seq_one_letter_code
_entity_poly.pdbx_strand_id
1 'polypeptide(L)' 'MNNQAPKPQTILAMLERLNQAYQAYNISLPSPTRLQTATAFYQCYMWLLQHHIPFRYDQIQHSYFLVSMSTRQEVSSQ' A
#
# COMPACT_ATOMS: atom_id res chain seq x y z
N MET A 1 16.96 3.91 17.13
CA MET A 1 15.66 3.58 16.49
C MET A 1 15.84 2.24 15.79
N ASN A 2 15.04 1.23 16.13
CA ASN A 2 15.20 -0.12 15.57
C ASN A 2 14.90 -0.08 14.06
N ASN A 3 15.95 -0.17 13.25
CA ASN A 3 15.95 -0.20 11.77
C ASN A 3 15.42 -1.53 11.19
N GLN A 4 14.50 -2.19 11.89
CA GLN A 4 14.00 -3.47 11.43
C GLN A 4 12.94 -3.22 10.34
N ALA A 5 13.26 -3.64 9.12
CA ALA A 5 12.31 -3.59 8.01
C ALA A 5 10.99 -4.27 8.42
N PRO A 6 9.83 -3.69 8.11
CA PRO A 6 8.55 -4.30 8.46
C PRO A 6 8.43 -5.66 7.77
N LYS A 7 7.81 -6.62 8.48
CA LYS A 7 7.62 -7.97 7.96
C LYS A 7 6.73 -7.91 6.70
N PRO A 8 6.96 -8.79 5.70
CA PRO A 8 6.13 -8.84 4.49
C PRO A 8 4.63 -8.93 4.77
N GLN A 9 4.23 -9.71 5.78
CA GLN A 9 2.84 -9.82 6.20
C GLN A 9 2.25 -8.49 6.68
N THR A 10 3.02 -7.68 7.40
CA THR A 10 2.59 -6.35 7.87
C THR A 10 2.43 -5.39 6.68
N ILE A 11 3.34 -5.45 5.71
CA ILE A 11 3.27 -4.65 4.50
C ILE A 11 2.00 -5.00 3.71
N LEU A 12 1.74 -6.29 3.49
CA LEU A 12 0.55 -6.77 2.79
C LEU A 12 -0.74 -6.35 3.50
N ALA A 13 -0.78 -6.46 4.83
CA ALA A 13 -1.93 -6.02 5.62
C ALA A 13 -2.19 -4.50 5.46
N MET A 14 -1.13 -3.68 5.47
CA MET A 14 -1.27 -2.23 5.26
C MET A 14 -1.73 -1.90 3.83
N LEU A 15 -1.25 -2.64 2.84
CA LEU A 15 -1.66 -2.48 1.44
C LEU A 15 -3.13 -2.87 1.23
N GLU A 16 -3.57 -3.97 1.84
CA GLU A 16 -4.97 -4.41 1.79
C GLU A 16 -5.88 -3.36 2.44
N ARG A 17 -5.49 -2.81 3.59
CA ARG A 17 -6.25 -1.78 4.30
C ARG A 17 -6.32 -0.47 3.51
N LEU A 18 -5.23 -0.11 2.82
CA LEU A 18 -5.21 1.01 1.88
C LEU A 18 -6.23 0.82 0.74
N ASN A 19 -6.26 -0.37 0.15
CA ASN A 19 -7.20 -0.72 -0.92
C ASN A 19 -8.65 -0.71 -0.46
N GLN A 20 -8.94 -1.28 0.71
CA GLN A 20 -10.28 -1.24 1.30
C GLN A 20 -10.75 0.20 1.53
N ALA A 21 -9.88 1.07 2.06
CA ALA A 21 -10.20 2.47 2.27
C ALA A 21 -10.46 3.21 0.94
N TYR A 22 -9.65 2.94 -0.09
CA TYR A 22 -9.85 3.52 -1.42
C TYR A 22 -11.19 3.09 -2.04
N GLN A 23 -11.51 1.80 -1.99
CA GLN A 23 -12.77 1.25 -2.49
C GLN A 23 -13.98 1.81 -1.73
N ALA A 24 -13.88 1.91 -0.40
CA ALA A 24 -14.93 2.50 0.43
C ALA A 24 -15.16 3.98 0.12
N TYR A 25 -14.10 4.74 -0.21
CA TYR A 25 -14.23 6.14 -0.60
C TYR A 25 -14.98 6.32 -1.94
N ASN A 26 -14.83 5.36 -2.85
CA ASN A 26 -15.50 5.38 -4.15
C ASN A 26 -17.01 5.09 -4.05
N ILE A 27 -17.45 4.46 -2.96
CA ILE A 27 -18.86 4.28 -2.64
C ILE A 27 -19.34 5.59 -1.98
N SER A 28 -20.49 6.12 -2.41
CA SER A 28 -21.05 7.37 -1.89
C SER A 28 -21.47 7.24 -0.42
N LEU A 29 -20.51 7.30 0.50
CA LEU A 29 -20.72 7.15 1.92
C LEU A 29 -21.26 8.43 2.57
N PRO A 30 -21.89 8.36 3.75
CA PRO A 30 -22.20 9.54 4.57
C PRO A 30 -20.92 10.31 4.95
N SER A 31 -21.01 11.62 5.16
CA SER A 31 -19.87 12.50 5.47
C SER A 31 -18.97 12.03 6.64
N PRO A 32 -19.46 11.57 7.81
CA PRO A 32 -18.59 11.10 8.87
C PRO A 32 -17.84 9.81 8.50
N THR A 33 -18.47 8.92 7.75
CA THR A 33 -17.83 7.69 7.28
C THR A 33 -16.75 8.00 6.25
N ARG A 34 -16.99 8.96 5.34
CA ARG A 34 -15.95 9.43 4.39
C ARG A 34 -14.71 9.96 5.11
N LEU A 35 -14.89 10.71 6.19
CA LEU A 35 -13.76 11.26 6.95
C LEU A 35 -12.93 10.15 7.60
N GLN A 36 -13.58 9.15 8.20
CA GLN A 36 -12.90 7.98 8.77
C GLN A 36 -12.15 7.19 7.70
N THR A 37 -12.79 6.95 6.54
CA THR A 37 -12.18 6.27 5.40
C THR A 37 -10.96 7.04 4.87
N ALA A 38 -11.08 8.36 4.68
CA ALA A 38 -9.97 9.21 4.23
C ALA A 38 -8.81 9.21 5.24
N THR A 39 -9.12 9.21 6.53
CA THR A 39 -8.12 9.14 7.60
C THR A 39 -7.38 7.81 7.58
N ALA A 40 -8.10 6.70 7.46
CA ALA A 40 -7.52 5.36 7.36
C ALA A 40 -6.65 5.20 6.11
N PHE A 41 -7.12 5.72 4.96
CA PHE A 41 -6.33 5.77 3.72
C PHE A 41 -5.02 6.52 3.94
N TYR A 42 -5.09 7.74 4.48
CA TYR A 42 -3.92 8.58 4.72
C TYR A 42 -2.91 7.93 5.66
N GLN A 43 -3.38 7.31 6.75
CA GLN A 43 -2.52 6.61 7.70
C GLN A 43 -1.76 5.45 7.06
N CYS A 44 -2.45 4.61 6.27
CA CYS A 44 -1.81 3.47 5.60
C CYS A 44 -0.82 3.95 4.53
N TYR A 45 -1.19 4.98 3.76
CA TYR A 45 -0.35 5.55 2.71
C TYR A 45 0.93 6.16 3.29
N MET A 46 0.82 6.97 4.35
CA MET A 46 1.96 7.56 5.04
C MET A 46 2.86 6.50 5.66
N TRP A 47 2.29 5.45 6.25
CA TRP A 47 3.07 4.35 6.82
C TRP A 47 3.93 3.65 5.75
N LEU A 48 3.35 3.35 4.58
CA LEU A 48 4.08 2.72 3.47
C LEU A 48 5.23 3.61 2.98
N LEU A 49 5.01 4.94 2.90
CA LEU A 49 6.04 5.90 2.51
C LEU A 49 7.17 6.02 3.57
N GLN A 50 6.82 6.09 4.86
CA GLN A 50 7.80 6.16 5.95
C GLN A 50 8.70 4.93 6.00
N HIS A 51 8.19 3.78 5.60
CA HIS A 51 8.95 2.54 5.52
C HIS A 51 9.62 2.32 4.15
N HIS A 52 9.58 3.30 3.24
CA HIS A 52 10.15 3.21 1.89
C HIS A 52 9.69 1.98 1.10
N ILE A 53 8.44 1.54 1.32
CA ILE A 53 7.89 0.41 0.61
C ILE A 53 7.50 0.86 -0.81
N PRO A 54 8.00 0.22 -1.87
CA PRO A 54 7.60 0.57 -3.23
C PRO A 54 6.24 -0.05 -3.57
N PHE A 55 5.27 0.80 -3.88
CA PHE A 55 3.94 0.41 -4.32
C PHE A 55 3.46 1.35 -5.43
N ARG A 56 2.52 0.86 -6.25
CA ARG A 56 1.92 1.62 -7.35
C ARG A 56 0.41 1.46 -7.36
N TYR A 57 -0.29 2.48 -7.83
CA TYR A 57 -1.70 2.37 -8.15
C TYR A 57 -1.87 1.80 -9.56
N ASP A 58 -2.72 0.79 -9.70
CA ASP A 58 -3.17 0.28 -10.99
C ASP A 58 -4.55 0.85 -11.31
N GLN A 59 -4.63 1.60 -12.40
CA GLN A 59 -5.87 2.27 -12.80
C GLN A 59 -6.91 1.29 -13.36
N ILE A 60 -6.48 0.15 -13.92
CA ILE A 60 -7.39 -0.84 -14.51
C ILE A 60 -8.10 -1.62 -13.40
N GLN A 61 -7.35 -2.03 -12.37
CA GLN A 61 -7.87 -2.77 -11.22
C GLN A 61 -8.34 -1.87 -10.08
N HIS A 62 -8.21 -0.55 -10.22
CA HIS A 62 -8.50 0.44 -9.18
C HIS A 62 -7.93 0.10 -7.80
N SER A 63 -6.70 -0.42 -7.78
CA SER A 63 -6.07 -1.00 -6.58
C SER A 63 -4.57 -0.71 -6.54
N TYR A 64 -4.03 -0.60 -5.34
CA TYR A 64 -2.61 -0.47 -5.06
C TYR A 64 -1.95 -1.84 -4.94
N PHE A 65 -0.78 -1.99 -5.57
CA PHE A 65 0.02 -3.21 -5.59
C PHE A 65 1.45 -2.91 -5.18
N LEU A 66 2.11 -3.89 -4.56
CA LEU A 66 3.56 -3.83 -4.36
C LEU A 66 4.26 -3.89 -5.72
N VAL A 67 5.27 -3.03 -5.89
CA VAL A 67 6.16 -3.16 -7.03
C VAL A 67 7.06 -4.35 -6.75
N SER A 68 7.02 -5.39 -7.58
CA SER A 68 7.99 -6.47 -7.44
C SER A 68 9.37 -5.87 -7.67
N MET A 69 10.23 -5.93 -6.65
CA MET A 69 11.65 -5.77 -6.87
C MET A 69 12.08 -7.02 -7.63
N SER A 70 11.98 -6.99 -8.96
CA SER A 70 12.69 -7.94 -9.80
C SER A 70 14.16 -7.70 -9.52
N THR A 71 14.73 -8.44 -8.58
CA THR A 71 16.18 -8.58 -8.50
C THR A 71 16.57 -9.11 -9.86
N ARG A 72 17.16 -8.23 -10.68
CA ARG A 72 17.85 -8.60 -11.90
C ARG A 72 18.93 -9.59 -11.45
N GLN A 73 18.61 -10.87 -11.46
CA GLN A 73 19.63 -11.92 -11.47
C GLN A 73 20.31 -11.74 -12.83
N GLU A 74 21.34 -10.90 -12.86
CA GLU A 74 22.39 -11.01 -13.84
C GLU A 74 22.97 -12.41 -13.65
N VAL A 75 22.47 -13.32 -14.49
CA VAL A 75 23.09 -14.61 -14.70
C VAL A 75 24.40 -14.29 -15.42
N SER A 76 25.47 -14.08 -14.65
CA SER A 76 26.83 -14.25 -15.18
C SER A 76 26.99 -15.73 -15.48
N SER A 77 26.56 -16.12 -16.68
CA SER A 77 27.02 -17.36 -17.30
C SER A 77 28.47 -17.15 -17.73
N GLN A 78 29.31 -18.05 -17.22
CA GLN A 78 30.75 -18.18 -17.41
C GLN A 78 31.14 -18.35 -18.88
#